data_AF-A0A6P0R325-F1
#
_entry.id   AF-A0A6P0R325-F1
#
_cell.length_a   1.000
_cell.length_b   1.000
_cell.length_c   1.000
_cell.angle_alpha   90.00
_cell.angle_beta   90.00
_cell.angle_gamma   90.00
#
_symmetry.space_group_name_H-M   'P 1'
#
loop_
_entity.id
_entity.type
_entity.pdbx_description
1 polymer ?
#
loop_
_entity_poly.entity_id
_entity_poly.type
_entity_poly.pdbx_seq_one_letter_code
_entity_poly.pdbx_strand_id
1 'polypeptide(L)' 'MRIRVSDILEMLAENVSSGEILEDFPDLEAEDIQACLLFAAQRSNIPKLTV' A
#
# COMPACT_ATOMS: atom_id res chain seq x y z
N MET A 1 -5.18 3.38 14.77
CA MET A 1 -5.21 1.90 14.59
C MET A 1 -3.84 1.36 14.12
N ARG A 2 -3.62 0.03 13.98
CA ARG A 2 -2.42 -0.53 13.31
C ARG A 2 -2.83 -1.39 12.11
N ILE A 3 -2.93 -0.77 10.94
CA ILE A 3 -2.98 -1.48 9.65
C ILE A 3 -1.56 -1.71 9.13
N ARG A 4 -1.30 -2.84 8.46
CA ARG A 4 0.02 -3.08 7.85
C ARG A 4 0.04 -2.48 6.46
N VAL A 5 1.21 -1.97 6.06
CA VAL A 5 1.47 -1.53 4.69
C VAL A 5 1.12 -2.62 3.67
N SER A 6 1.38 -3.88 4.00
CA SER A 6 1.02 -5.03 3.16
C SER A 6 -0.49 -5.14 2.92
N ASP A 7 -1.32 -4.92 3.94
CA ASP A 7 -2.78 -5.03 3.83
C ASP A 7 -3.32 -3.93 2.89
N ILE A 8 -2.78 -2.72 2.99
CA ILE A 8 -3.12 -1.60 2.08
C ILE A 8 -2.77 -1.95 0.63
N LEU A 9 -1.58 -2.50 0.41
CA LEU A 9 -1.14 -2.91 -0.94
C LEU A 9 -1.98 -4.06 -1.50
N GLU A 10 -2.45 -4.96 -0.65
CA GLU A 10 -3.32 -6.07 -1.03
C GLU A 10 -4.71 -5.56 -1.45
N MET A 11 -5.31 -4.65 -0.68
CA MET A 11 -6.57 -3.98 -1.06
C MET A 11 -6.44 -3.23 -2.39
N LEU A 12 -5.34 -2.50 -2.57
CA LEU A 12 -5.07 -1.82 -3.85
C LEU A 12 -4.91 -2.82 -5.02
N ALA A 13 -4.34 -4.00 -4.77
CA ALA A 13 -4.24 -5.06 -5.76
C ALA A 13 -5.61 -5.71 -6.10
N GLU A 14 -6.53 -5.71 -5.15
CA GLU A 14 -7.92 -6.17 -5.33
C GLU A 14 -8.84 -5.14 -6.06
N ASN A 15 -8.28 -4.04 -6.57
CA ASN A 15 -9.00 -2.90 -7.18
C ASN A 15 -9.84 -2.07 -6.18
N VAL A 16 -9.56 -2.16 -4.87
CA VAL A 16 -10.17 -1.22 -3.91
C VAL A 16 -9.62 0.18 -4.17
N SER A 17 -10.51 1.17 -4.24
CA SER A 17 -10.09 2.55 -4.48
C SER A 17 -9.45 3.16 -3.25
N SER A 18 -8.49 4.08 -3.44
CA SER A 18 -7.89 4.80 -2.31
C SER A 18 -8.93 5.60 -1.52
N GLY A 19 -10.02 6.05 -2.15
CA GLY A 19 -11.12 6.73 -1.47
C GLY A 19 -11.81 5.83 -0.45
N GLU A 20 -12.18 4.61 -0.86
CA GLU A 20 -12.81 3.63 0.04
C GLU A 20 -11.87 3.24 1.20
N ILE A 21 -10.57 3.09 0.94
CA ILE A 21 -9.58 2.82 1.99
C ILE A 21 -9.53 3.98 3.00
N LEU A 22 -9.60 5.23 2.55
CA LEU A 22 -9.60 6.39 3.46
C LEU A 22 -10.92 6.50 4.25
N GLU A 23 -12.04 6.05 3.68
CA GLU A 23 -13.32 5.99 4.39
C GLU A 23 -13.34 4.92 5.49
N ASP A 24 -12.77 3.75 5.22
CA ASP A 24 -12.63 2.66 6.21
C ASP A 24 -11.54 2.95 7.26
N PHE A 25 -10.53 3.73 6.89
CA PHE A 25 -9.41 4.11 7.76
C PHE A 25 -9.27 5.63 7.87
N PRO A 26 -10.08 6.31 8.72
CA PRO A 26 -10.04 7.76 8.88
C PRO A 26 -8.75 8.29 9.54
N ASP A 27 -7.93 7.39 10.09
CA ASP A 27 -6.58 7.69 10.60
C ASP A 27 -5.53 7.79 9.47
N LEU A 28 -5.87 7.38 8.24
CA LEU A 28 -4.94 7.28 7.10
C LEU A 28 -5.09 8.49 6.20
N GLU A 29 -3.97 9.04 5.73
CA GLU A 29 -3.98 10.12 4.73
C GLU A 29 -3.62 9.59 3.34
N ALA A 30 -4.02 10.32 2.29
CA ALA A 30 -3.65 9.96 0.92
C ALA A 30 -2.11 9.92 0.74
N GLU A 31 -1.39 10.73 1.50
CA GLU A 31 0.07 10.78 1.56
C GLU A 31 0.67 9.49 2.13
N ASP A 32 0.02 8.86 3.11
CA ASP A 32 0.45 7.57 3.66
C ASP A 32 0.34 6.46 2.61
N ILE A 33 -0.72 6.47 1.79
CA ILE A 33 -0.89 5.51 0.69
C ILE A 33 0.23 5.68 -0.34
N GLN A 34 0.57 6.92 -0.71
CA GLN A 34 1.70 7.18 -1.59
C GLN A 34 3.03 6.72 -0.99
N ALA A 35 3.27 6.98 0.29
CA ALA A 35 4.47 6.53 0.99
C ALA A 35 4.57 5.00 1.02
N CYS A 36 3.44 4.30 1.23
CA CYS A 36 3.34 2.85 1.17
C CYS A 36 3.70 2.29 -0.22
N LEU A 37 3.17 2.91 -1.28
CA LEU A 37 3.47 2.53 -2.67
C LEU A 37 4.95 2.76 -3.02
N LEU A 38 5.52 3.91 -2.60
CA LEU A 38 6.94 4.20 -2.79
C LEU A 38 7.82 3.18 -2.05
N PHE A 39 7.48 2.86 -0.80
CA PHE A 39 8.17 1.84 -0.02
C PHE A 39 8.09 0.46 -0.69
N ALA A 40 6.92 0.08 -1.20
CA ALA A 40 6.72 -1.16 -1.94
C ALA A 40 7.54 -1.20 -3.24
N ALA A 41 7.59 -0.10 -4.00
CA ALA A 41 8.36 0.02 -5.21
C ALA A 41 9.87 -0.09 -4.94
N GLN A 42 10.37 0.60 -3.91
CA GLN A 42 11.76 0.52 -3.48
C GLN A 42 12.16 -0.91 -3.06
N ARG A 43 11.27 -1.61 -2.36
CA ARG A 43 11.50 -3.01 -1.94
C ARG A 43 11.35 -4.02 -3.07
N SER A 44 10.51 -3.74 -4.07
CA SER A 44 10.30 -4.62 -5.23
C SER A 44 11.44 -4.54 -6.24
N ASN A 45 12.22 -3.46 -6.23
CA ASN A 45 13.40 -3.29 -7.08
C ASN A 45 14.63 -4.10 -6.61
N ILE A 46 14.46 -4.99 -5.61
CA ILE A 46 15.47 -6.01 -5.31
C ILE A 46 15.50 -6.95 -6.53
N PRO A 47 16.64 -7.10 -7.23
CA PRO A 47 16.72 -7.95 -8.40
C PRO A 47 16.24 -9.34 -8.01
N LYS A 48 15.10 -9.75 -8.59
CA LYS A 48 14.63 -11.12 -8.43
C LYS A 48 15.73 -11.98 -9.05
N LEU A 49 16.40 -12.78 -8.22
CA LEU A 49 17.29 -13.84 -8.65
C LEU A 49 16.42 -14.86 -9.40
N THR A 50 16.18 -14.60 -10.70
CA THR A 50 15.65 -15.58 -11.62
C THR A 50 16.80 -16.55 -11.91
N VAL A 51 16.72 -17.73 -11.31
CA VAL A 51 17.54 -18.91 -11.63
C VAL A 51 17.08 -19.54 -12.95
#